data_AF-C6IX76-F1
#
_entry.id   AF-C6IX76-F1
#
_cell.length_a   1.000
_cell.length_b   1.000
_cell.length_c   1.000
_cell.angle_alpha   90.00
_cell.angle_beta   90.00
_cell.angle_gamma   90.00
#
_symmetry.space_group_name_H-M   'P 1'
#
loop_
_entity.id
_entity.type
_entity.pdbx_description
1 polymer ?
#
loop_
_entity_poly.entity_id
_entity_poly.type
_entity_poly.pdbx_seq_one_letter_code
_entity_poly.pdbx_strand_id
1 'polypeptide(L)'
;MNEELIQMLLAFREERNWAQFHNPKDLAISLSLEASELLENFQWRTSEDAVSQKKQDIADELADVLIYSVYLADALGLNIEEIIRDKMRRNGEKYPVDKSFGKMNKYNEL
;
A
#
# COMPACT_ATOMS: atom_id res chain seq x y z
N MET A 1 -6.06 2.88 10.93
CA MET A 1 -5.33 3.97 10.22
C MET A 1 -5.95 5.29 10.67
N ASN A 2 -5.22 6.42 10.71
CA ASN A 2 -5.80 7.66 11.25
C ASN A 2 -7.07 8.05 10.45
N GLU A 3 -8.23 8.05 11.11
CA GLU A 3 -9.51 8.40 10.49
C GLU A 3 -9.50 9.82 9.91
N GLU A 4 -8.83 10.76 10.59
CA GLU A 4 -8.68 12.15 10.13
C GLU A 4 -7.95 12.21 8.78
N LEU A 5 -6.90 11.41 8.60
CA LEU A 5 -6.16 11.33 7.35
C LEU A 5 -7.02 10.76 6.22
N ILE A 6 -7.79 9.69 6.50
CA ILE A 6 -8.70 9.12 5.50
C ILE A 6 -9.74 10.15 5.09
N GLN A 7 -10.36 10.85 6.05
CA GLN A 7 -11.35 11.89 5.75
C GLN A 7 -10.75 13.05 4.94
N MET A 8 -9.51 13.46 5.24
CA MET A 8 -8.80 14.47 4.45
C MET A 8 -8.62 14.03 2.99
N LEU A 9 -8.23 12.77 2.74
CA LEU A 9 -8.08 12.23 1.38
C LEU A 9 -9.43 12.17 0.65
N LEU A 10 -10.47 11.67 1.29
CA LEU A 10 -11.80 11.60 0.69
C LEU A 10 -12.33 13.00 0.38
N ALA A 11 -12.19 13.96 1.29
CA ALA A 11 -12.56 15.35 1.05
C ALA A 11 -11.80 15.93 -0.16
N PHE A 12 -10.49 15.70 -0.26
CA PHE A 12 -9.69 16.15 -1.40
C PHE A 12 -10.22 15.63 -2.75
N ARG A 13 -10.62 14.35 -2.80
CA ARG A 13 -11.26 13.73 -3.97
C ARG A 13 -12.62 14.37 -4.28
N GLU A 14 -13.46 14.54 -3.27
CA GLU A 14 -14.82 15.09 -3.43
C GLU A 14 -14.80 16.56 -3.88
N GLU A 15 -13.92 17.38 -3.32
CA GLU A 15 -13.76 18.79 -3.71
C GLU A 15 -13.45 18.98 -5.20
N ARG A 16 -12.82 17.97 -5.81
CA ARG A 16 -12.48 17.96 -7.24
C ARG A 16 -13.50 17.21 -8.09
N ASN A 17 -14.57 16.71 -7.48
CA ASN A 17 -15.57 15.85 -8.10
C ASN A 17 -14.92 14.65 -8.82
N TRP A 18 -13.83 14.11 -8.27
CA TRP A 18 -13.08 13.01 -8.88
C TRP A 18 -13.67 11.63 -8.57
N ALA A 19 -14.56 11.53 -7.58
CA ALA A 19 -15.25 10.30 -7.23
C ALA A 19 -15.91 9.62 -8.44
N GLN A 20 -16.40 10.39 -9.41
CA GLN A 20 -17.00 9.87 -10.65
C GLN A 20 -16.03 9.05 -11.53
N PHE A 21 -14.72 9.27 -11.43
CA PHE A 21 -13.68 8.56 -12.17
C PHE A 21 -13.09 7.38 -11.37
N HIS A 22 -13.38 7.32 -10.06
CA HIS A 22 -12.75 6.41 -9.11
C HIS A 22 -13.53 5.08 -8.98
N ASN A 23 -13.74 4.38 -10.10
CA ASN A 23 -14.27 3.01 -10.05
C ASN A 23 -13.17 2.02 -9.63
N PRO A 24 -13.52 0.86 -9.02
CA PRO A 24 -12.53 -0.07 -8.46
C PRO A 24 -11.47 -0.56 -9.45
N LYS A 25 -11.84 -0.76 -10.72
CA LYS A 25 -10.90 -1.22 -11.75
C LYS A 25 -9.84 -0.16 -12.03
N ASP A 26 -10.25 1.09 -12.25
CA ASP A 26 -9.32 2.17 -12.58
C ASP A 26 -8.46 2.55 -11.37
N LEU A 27 -9.00 2.52 -10.16
CA LEU A 27 -8.22 2.71 -8.92
C LEU A 27 -7.16 1.62 -8.72
N ALA A 28 -7.50 0.36 -9.00
CA ALA A 28 -6.53 -0.74 -8.93
C ALA A 28 -5.42 -0.59 -9.99
N ILE A 29 -5.75 -0.05 -11.16
CA ILE A 29 -4.76 0.30 -12.19
C ILE A 29 -3.84 1.41 -11.66
N SER A 30 -4.39 2.53 -11.19
CA SER A 30 -3.60 3.64 -10.62
C SER A 30 -2.68 3.15 -9.50
N LEU A 31 -3.18 2.38 -8.54
CA LEU A 31 -2.37 1.79 -7.47
C LEU A 31 -1.19 0.99 -8.02
N SER A 32 -1.41 0.19 -9.08
CA SER A 32 -0.34 -0.58 -9.73
C SER A 32 0.68 0.29 -10.46
N LEU A 33 0.26 1.44 -11.00
CA LEU A 33 1.15 2.40 -11.64
C LEU A 33 2.07 3.05 -10.60
N GLU A 34 1.51 3.57 -9.49
CA GLU A 34 2.32 4.18 -8.43
C GLU A 34 3.28 3.17 -7.77
N ALA A 35 2.85 1.91 -7.65
CA ALA A 35 3.74 0.85 -7.17
C ALA A 35 4.90 0.58 -8.14
N SER A 36 4.70 0.83 -9.43
CA SER A 36 5.74 0.73 -10.44
C SER A 36 6.67 1.97 -10.41
N GLU A 37 6.13 3.17 -10.24
CA GLU A 37 6.92 4.41 -10.05
C GLU A 37 7.78 4.31 -8.77
N LEU A 38 7.23 3.78 -7.69
CA LEU A 38 8.00 3.42 -6.49
C LEU A 38 9.16 2.47 -6.81
N LEU A 39 8.92 1.46 -7.65
CA LEU A 39 9.95 0.50 -8.03
C LEU A 39 11.05 1.13 -8.90
N GLU A 40 10.71 2.09 -9.76
CA GLU A 40 11.68 2.79 -10.61
C GLU A 40 12.77 3.52 -9.82
N ASN A 41 12.45 4.00 -8.61
CA ASN A 41 13.43 4.61 -7.70
C ASN A 41 14.59 3.67 -7.30
N PHE A 42 14.37 2.36 -7.37
CA PHE A 42 15.37 1.32 -7.08
C PHE A 42 16.01 0.73 -8.35
N GLN A 43 15.52 1.08 -9.53
CA GLN A 43 16.01 0.52 -10.78
C GLN A 43 17.46 0.96 -11.03
N TRP A 44 18.32 0.00 -11.41
CA TRP A 44 19.74 0.23 -11.71
C TRP A 44 20.58 0.79 -10.55
N ARG A 45 20.10 0.64 -9.30
CA ARG A 45 20.74 1.13 -8.08
C ARG A 45 20.83 0.01 -7.04
N THR A 46 21.79 0.14 -6.11
CA THR A 46 21.73 -0.63 -4.86
C THR A 46 20.63 -0.05 -3.97
N SER A 47 20.14 -0.84 -3.00
CA SER A 47 19.13 -0.35 -2.05
C SER A 47 19.67 0.83 -1.22
N GLU A 48 20.94 0.78 -0.84
CA GLU A 48 21.62 1.83 -0.07
C GLU A 48 21.73 3.14 -0.86
N ASP A 49 22.08 3.06 -2.15
CA ASP A 49 22.18 4.22 -3.04
C ASP A 49 20.81 4.85 -3.32
N ALA A 50 19.78 4.02 -3.56
CA ALA A 50 18.42 4.50 -3.74
C ALA A 50 17.92 5.22 -2.49
N VAL A 51 18.01 4.60 -1.32
CA VAL A 51 17.52 5.21 -0.07
C VAL A 51 18.28 6.49 0.29
N SER A 52 19.59 6.57 0.03
CA SER A 52 20.38 7.76 0.34
C SER A 52 20.14 8.93 -0.63
N GLN A 53 19.92 8.66 -1.92
CA GLN A 53 19.84 9.69 -2.96
C GLN A 53 18.40 10.03 -3.37
N LYS A 54 17.45 9.12 -3.17
CA LYS A 54 16.07 9.18 -3.67
C LYS A 54 15.01 9.10 -2.58
N LYS A 55 15.39 9.39 -1.32
CA LYS A 55 14.50 9.24 -0.16
C LYS A 55 13.16 9.98 -0.31
N GLN A 56 13.19 11.20 -0.85
CA GLN A 56 11.97 11.99 -1.02
C GLN A 56 11.09 11.39 -2.10
N ASP A 57 11.64 11.15 -3.29
CA ASP A 57 10.94 10.47 -4.40
C ASP A 57 10.30 9.14 -3.92
N ILE A 58 11.05 8.29 -3.21
CA ILE A 58 10.53 7.04 -2.62
C ILE A 58 9.36 7.29 -1.64
N ALA A 59 9.44 8.35 -0.84
CA ALA A 59 8.40 8.68 0.13
C ALA A 59 7.12 9.17 -0.57
N ASP A 60 7.28 9.95 -1.64
CA ASP A 60 6.17 10.47 -2.45
C ASP A 60 5.45 9.31 -3.16
N GLU A 61 6.18 8.45 -3.88
CA GLU A 61 5.57 7.30 -4.57
C GLU A 61 4.93 6.29 -3.60
N LEU A 62 5.54 6.08 -2.42
CA LEU A 62 4.93 5.25 -1.39
C LEU A 62 3.64 5.89 -0.85
N ALA A 63 3.61 7.22 -0.71
CA ALA A 63 2.40 7.92 -0.31
C ALA A 63 1.29 7.76 -1.36
N ASP A 64 1.62 7.84 -2.65
CA ASP A 64 0.65 7.66 -3.73
C ASP A 64 0.06 6.24 -3.75
N VAL A 65 0.89 5.20 -3.57
CA VAL A 65 0.40 3.81 -3.39
C VAL A 65 -0.60 3.72 -2.23
N LEU A 66 -0.30 4.36 -1.10
CA LEU A 66 -1.17 4.37 0.06
C LEU A 66 -2.47 5.15 -0.20
N ILE A 67 -2.40 6.30 -0.85
CA ILE A 67 -3.56 7.14 -1.21
C ILE A 67 -4.52 6.35 -2.11
N TYR A 68 -4.03 5.74 -3.19
CA TYR A 68 -4.89 4.93 -4.05
C TYR A 68 -5.41 3.67 -3.37
N SER A 69 -4.66 3.10 -2.42
CA SER A 69 -5.17 2.04 -1.55
C SER A 69 -6.36 2.51 -0.72
N VAL A 70 -6.33 3.75 -0.21
CA VAL A 70 -7.47 4.33 0.52
C VAL A 70 -8.68 4.50 -0.40
N TYR A 71 -8.49 5.11 -1.57
CA TYR A 71 -9.59 5.30 -2.52
C TYR A 71 -10.18 3.98 -2.99
N LEU A 72 -9.35 2.97 -3.24
CA LEU A 72 -9.81 1.64 -3.66
C LEU A 72 -10.62 0.95 -2.56
N ALA A 73 -10.17 1.04 -1.31
CA ALA A 73 -10.91 0.48 -0.19
C ALA A 73 -12.27 1.18 -0.01
N ASP A 74 -12.31 2.51 -0.09
CA ASP A 74 -13.55 3.29 -0.03
C ASP A 74 -14.53 2.90 -1.16
N ALA A 75 -14.04 2.83 -2.41
CA ALA A 75 -14.83 2.43 -3.57
C ALA A 75 -15.38 1.00 -3.49
N LEU A 76 -14.73 0.12 -2.71
CA LEU A 76 -15.16 -1.25 -2.45
C LEU A 76 -15.98 -1.41 -1.15
N GLY A 77 -16.19 -0.33 -0.40
CA GLY A 77 -16.86 -0.37 0.90
C GLY A 77 -16.08 -1.16 1.96
N LEU A 78 -14.75 -1.17 1.87
CA LEU A 78 -13.87 -1.91 2.79
C LEU A 78 -13.33 -0.99 3.89
N ASN A 79 -13.44 -1.42 5.14
CA ASN A 79 -12.70 -0.79 6.23
C ASN A 79 -11.23 -1.24 6.18
N ILE A 80 -10.32 -0.29 5.93
CA ILE A 80 -8.88 -0.57 5.76
C ILE A 80 -8.26 -1.17 7.03
N GLU A 81 -8.68 -0.72 8.21
CA GLU A 81 -8.16 -1.23 9.46
C GLU A 81 -8.57 -2.68 9.69
N GLU A 82 -9.83 -3.01 9.43
CA GLU A 82 -10.34 -4.38 9.55
C GLU A 82 -9.62 -5.33 8.60
N ILE A 83 -9.49 -4.99 7.30
CA ILE A 83 -8.84 -5.88 6.33
C ILE A 83 -7.35 -6.11 6.66
N ILE A 84 -6.65 -5.11 7.20
CA ILE A 84 -5.26 -5.24 7.63
C ILE A 84 -5.17 -6.14 8.87
N ARG A 85 -6.01 -5.91 9.89
CA ARG A 85 -6.04 -6.72 11.12
C ARG A 85 -6.32 -8.19 10.82
N ASP A 86 -7.31 -8.46 9.98
CA ASP A 86 -7.67 -9.82 9.56
C ASP A 86 -6.57 -10.48 8.74
N LYS A 87 -5.90 -9.73 7.85
CA LYS A 87 -4.76 -10.26 7.11
C LYS A 87 -3.59 -10.57 8.03
N MET A 88 -3.29 -9.71 9.00
CA MET A 88 -2.22 -9.92 9.98
C MET A 88 -2.46 -11.15 10.86
N ARG A 89 -3.70 -11.34 11.35
CA ARG A 89 -4.08 -12.55 12.10
C ARG A 89 -3.81 -13.82 11.29
N ARG A 90 -4.31 -13.87 10.05
CA ARG A 90 -4.10 -15.02 9.14
C ARG A 90 -2.62 -15.22 8.79
N ASN A 91 -1.85 -14.16 8.64
CA ASN A 91 -0.41 -14.26 8.41
C ASN A 91 0.30 -14.83 9.64
N GLY A 92 -0.08 -14.47 10.86
CA GLY A 92 0.47 -15.05 12.10
C GLY A 92 0.18 -16.55 12.21
N GLU A 93 -1.03 -16.99 11.86
CA GLU A 93 -1.39 -18.41 11.79
C GLU A 93 -0.56 -19.17 10.75
N LYS A 94 -0.27 -18.51 9.63
CA LYS A 94 0.48 -19.07 8.50
C LYS A 94 2.00 -19.09 8.73
N TYR A 95 2.52 -18.17 9.55
CA TYR A 95 3.94 -18.02 9.87
C TYR A 95 4.17 -17.98 11.40
N PRO A 96 3.92 -19.08 12.14
CA PRO A 96 4.13 -19.12 13.59
C PRO A 96 5.57 -18.77 13.97
N VAL A 97 5.76 -18.00 15.05
CA VAL A 97 7.07 -17.46 15.46
C VAL A 97 8.12 -18.55 15.66
N ASP A 98 7.75 -19.65 16.31
CA ASP A 98 8.62 -20.81 16.57
C ASP A 98 9.14 -21.49 15.29
N LYS A 99 8.41 -21.34 14.18
CA LYS A 99 8.76 -21.93 12.89
C LYS A 99 9.38 -20.94 11.92
N SER A 100 9.02 -19.66 11.99
CA SER A 100 9.34 -18.64 11.00
C SER A 100 10.45 -17.67 11.41
N PHE A 101 10.81 -17.60 12.69
CA PHE A 101 11.83 -16.66 13.16
C PHE A 101 13.17 -16.85 12.45
N GLY A 102 13.68 -15.78 11.82
CA GLY A 102 14.96 -15.78 11.10
C GLY A 102 14.96 -16.56 9.77
N LYS A 103 13.82 -17.08 9.32
CA LYS A 103 13.70 -17.82 8.06
C LYS A 103 12.96 -17.00 7.00
N MET A 104 13.46 -17.03 5.76
CA MET A 104 12.79 -16.42 4.59
C MET A 104 11.94 -17.41 3.79
N ASN A 105 11.90 -18.68 4.23
CA ASN A 105 11.18 -19.75 3.56
C ASN A 105 9.68 -19.43 3.51
N LYS A 106 9.02 -19.83 2.43
CA LYS A 106 7.56 -19.76 2.38
C LYS A 106 6.97 -20.73 3.41
N TYR A 107 5.77 -20.43 3.90
CA TYR A 107 5.06 -21.22 4.91
C TYR A 107 4.92 -22.73 4.61
N ASN A 108 4.95 -23.13 3.34
CA ASN A 108 4.95 -24.51 2.89
C ASN A 108 6.33 -25.19 2.99
N GLU A 109 7.35 -24.45 3.41
CA GLU A 109 8.77 -24.83 3.50
C GLU A 109 9.37 -24.46 4.87
N LEU A 110 8.52 -24.20 5.89
CA LEU A 110 8.90 -23.78 7.25
C LEU A 110 9.13 -24.93 8.24
#